data_AF-A0A929TXB3-F1
#
_entry.id   AF-A0A929TXB3-F1
#
_cell.length_a   1.000
_cell.length_b   1.000
_cell.length_c   1.000
_cell.angle_alpha   90.00
_cell.angle_beta   90.00
_cell.angle_gamma   90.00
#
_symmetry.space_group_name_H-M   'P 1'
#
loop_
_entity.id
_entity.type
_entity.pdbx_description
1 polymer ?
#
loop_
_entity_poly.entity_id
_entity_poly.type
_entity_poly.pdbx_seq_one_letter_code
_entity_poly.pdbx_strand_id
1 'polypeptide(L)'
;MLLHQKIKEVDDFFKRLSIRKPRGVYFYRINSYDETILEFIRKYYELAKKDGAIIDTHIENPTADNIAYFNEIIGDRYVHGPGFIADALKRWLPRIRDYERASMADGIFDTLEVLRRQGKNIEILKNNFTRIMCWLYYNFYNIMERLGSEDIPKIIFWGNVNFSELSTLNIL
;
A
#
# COMPACT_ATOMS: atom_id res chain seq x y z
N MET A 1 -12.16 2.87 4.05
CA MET A 1 -11.67 1.98 2.99
C MET A 1 -11.58 2.71 1.67
N LEU A 2 -10.38 2.80 1.10
CA LEU A 2 -10.23 2.95 -0.35
C LEU A 2 -10.73 1.64 -0.95
N LEU A 3 -12.04 1.57 -1.16
CA LEU A 3 -12.67 0.36 -1.65
C LEU A 3 -12.10 0.05 -3.03
N HIS A 4 -11.58 -1.16 -3.20
CA HIS A 4 -11.23 -1.67 -4.52
C HIS A 4 -12.51 -1.86 -5.32
N GLN A 5 -12.66 -1.07 -6.36
CA GLN A 5 -13.80 -1.11 -7.26
C GLN A 5 -13.39 -1.73 -8.59
N LYS A 6 -14.37 -2.19 -9.35
CA LYS A 6 -14.17 -2.57 -10.74
C LYS A 6 -14.29 -1.32 -11.61
N ILE A 7 -13.37 -1.16 -12.56
CA ILE A 7 -13.50 -0.15 -13.61
C ILE A 7 -14.66 -0.48 -14.53
N LYS A 8 -15.26 0.53 -15.14
CA LYS A 8 -16.20 0.41 -16.26
C LYS A 8 -15.47 0.60 -17.59
N GLU A 9 -14.52 1.53 -17.61
CA GLU A 9 -13.69 1.84 -18.76
C GLU A 9 -12.27 2.19 -18.31
N VAL A 10 -11.29 2.05 -19.21
CA VAL A 10 -9.86 2.29 -18.92
C VAL A 10 -9.62 3.72 -18.42
N ASP A 11 -10.38 4.69 -18.93
CA ASP A 11 -10.24 6.08 -18.51
C ASP A 11 -10.68 6.36 -17.07
N ASP A 12 -11.36 5.43 -16.40
CA ASP A 12 -11.72 5.56 -14.99
C ASP A 12 -10.49 5.77 -14.09
N PHE A 13 -9.35 5.18 -14.42
CA PHE A 13 -8.11 5.34 -13.66
C PHE A 13 -7.65 6.80 -13.58
N PHE A 14 -8.01 7.63 -14.56
CA PHE A 14 -7.63 9.04 -14.63
C PHE A 14 -8.69 9.98 -14.06
N LYS A 15 -9.86 9.47 -13.66
CA LYS A 15 -10.90 10.27 -13.01
C LYS A 15 -10.52 10.56 -11.55
N ARG A 16 -10.87 11.77 -11.10
CA ARG A 16 -10.82 12.19 -9.68
C ARG A 16 -11.74 11.34 -8.82
N LEU A 17 -11.41 11.21 -7.54
CA LEU A 17 -12.13 10.35 -6.60
C LEU A 17 -13.63 10.63 -6.55
N SER A 18 -14.05 11.90 -6.51
CA SER A 18 -15.47 12.30 -6.46
C SER A 18 -16.29 11.90 -7.70
N ILE A 19 -15.65 11.75 -8.86
CA ILE A 19 -16.32 11.46 -10.13
C ILE A 19 -16.50 9.94 -10.32
N ARG A 20 -15.71 9.12 -9.60
CA ARG A 20 -15.79 7.66 -9.69
C ARG A 20 -17.09 7.15 -9.11
N LYS A 21 -17.77 6.27 -9.86
CA LYS A 21 -19.07 5.69 -9.49
C LYS A 21 -19.05 4.17 -9.66
N PRO A 22 -18.96 3.39 -8.58
CA PRO A 22 -18.88 3.81 -7.17
C PRO A 22 -17.54 4.48 -6.80
N ARG A 23 -17.53 5.28 -5.72
CA ARG A 23 -16.32 5.94 -5.21
C ARG A 23 -15.34 4.88 -4.72
N GLY A 24 -14.09 4.95 -5.17
CA GLY A 24 -13.05 4.00 -4.77
C GLY A 24 -11.79 4.06 -5.62
N VAL A 25 -10.89 3.11 -5.38
CA VAL A 25 -9.62 2.93 -6.09
C VAL A 25 -9.64 1.65 -6.92
N TYR A 26 -8.62 1.50 -7.76
CA TYR A 26 -8.55 0.41 -8.73
C TYR A 26 -7.19 -0.26 -8.63
N PHE A 27 -7.21 -1.58 -8.53
CA PHE A 27 -6.02 -2.42 -8.45
C PHE A 27 -6.09 -3.48 -9.55
N TYR A 28 -5.17 -3.43 -10.50
CA TYR A 28 -5.19 -4.30 -11.68
C TYR A 28 -3.78 -4.78 -12.02
N ARG A 29 -3.71 -6.02 -12.50
CA ARG A 29 -2.50 -6.61 -13.09
C ARG A 29 -2.69 -6.68 -14.61
N ILE A 30 -1.71 -6.14 -15.34
CA ILE A 30 -1.67 -6.20 -16.81
C ILE A 30 -0.63 -7.27 -17.18
N ASN A 31 -1.06 -8.31 -17.91
CA ASN A 31 -0.20 -9.43 -18.31
C ASN A 31 0.24 -9.36 -19.78
N SER A 32 -0.41 -8.52 -20.57
CA SER A 32 -0.11 -8.28 -21.99
C SER A 32 -0.68 -6.92 -22.38
N TYR A 33 -0.17 -6.32 -23.44
CA TYR A 33 -0.65 -5.04 -23.94
C TYR A 33 -0.73 -5.02 -25.47
N ASP A 34 -1.74 -4.34 -25.98
CA ASP A 34 -1.80 -3.81 -27.34
C ASP A 34 -1.42 -2.31 -27.31
N GLU A 35 -1.60 -1.60 -28.42
CA GLU A 35 -1.27 -0.16 -28.47
C GLU A 35 -2.15 0.65 -27.50
N THR A 36 -3.42 0.30 -27.34
CA THR A 36 -4.34 1.00 -26.42
C THR A 36 -3.89 0.85 -24.97
N ILE A 37 -3.50 -0.35 -24.54
CA ILE A 37 -2.97 -0.58 -23.20
C ILE A 37 -1.59 0.05 -23.04
N LEU A 38 -0.77 0.09 -24.10
CA LEU A 38 0.53 0.78 -24.07
C LEU A 38 0.38 2.29 -23.86
N GLU A 39 -0.56 2.94 -24.56
CA GLU A 39 -0.90 4.34 -24.35
C GLU A 39 -1.41 4.61 -22.92
N PHE A 40 -2.28 3.73 -22.42
CA PHE A 40 -2.73 3.77 -21.03
C PHE A 40 -1.55 3.72 -20.05
N ILE A 41 -0.64 2.76 -20.23
CA ILE A 41 0.55 2.58 -19.39
C ILE A 41 1.43 3.84 -19.44
N ARG A 42 1.70 4.39 -20.63
CA ARG A 42 2.52 5.60 -20.80
C ARG A 42 1.92 6.77 -20.02
N LYS A 43 0.61 7.00 -20.16
CA LYS A 43 -0.12 8.06 -19.43
C LYS A 43 -0.10 7.83 -17.92
N TYR A 44 -0.31 6.59 -17.47
CA TYR A 44 -0.27 6.23 -16.06
C TYR A 44 1.14 6.41 -15.48
N TYR A 45 2.18 6.10 -16.26
CA TYR A 45 3.58 6.24 -15.87
C TYR A 45 3.96 7.70 -15.62
N GLU A 46 3.58 8.61 -16.51
CA GLU A 46 3.84 10.05 -16.32
C GLU A 46 3.17 10.59 -15.06
N LEU A 47 1.95 10.13 -14.74
CA LEU A 47 1.27 10.49 -13.49
C LEU A 47 1.94 9.89 -12.25
N ALA A 48 2.38 8.63 -12.33
CA ALA A 48 3.10 7.96 -11.24
C ALA A 48 4.44 8.64 -10.95
N LYS A 49 5.17 9.04 -12.00
CA LYS A 49 6.43 9.79 -11.90
C LYS A 49 6.25 11.15 -11.23
N LYS A 50 5.14 11.83 -11.50
CA LYS A 50 4.89 13.17 -10.97
C LYS A 50 4.43 13.16 -9.52
N ASP A 51 3.46 12.32 -9.19
CA ASP A 51 2.65 12.45 -7.96
C ASP A 51 2.40 11.09 -7.26
N GLY A 52 3.10 10.03 -7.66
CA GLY A 52 2.90 8.67 -7.18
C GLY A 52 4.19 7.91 -6.94
N ALA A 53 4.23 6.63 -7.32
CA ALA A 53 5.41 5.77 -7.18
C ALA A 53 5.59 4.84 -8.37
N ILE A 54 6.84 4.65 -8.77
CA ILE A 54 7.27 3.67 -9.76
C ILE A 54 8.23 2.72 -9.08
N ILE A 55 7.89 1.43 -9.10
CA ILE A 55 8.71 0.37 -8.54
C ILE A 55 9.18 -0.46 -9.71
N ASP A 56 10.48 -0.41 -9.96
CA ASP A 56 11.12 -1.24 -10.97
C ASP A 56 11.62 -2.52 -10.27
N THR A 57 11.11 -3.67 -10.72
CA THR A 57 11.43 -5.03 -10.24
C THR A 57 10.90 -5.45 -8.86
N HIS A 58 11.26 -4.75 -7.78
CA HIS A 58 10.86 -5.12 -6.40
C HIS A 58 10.96 -3.92 -5.44
N ILE A 59 10.37 -4.07 -4.25
CA ILE A 59 10.55 -3.12 -3.14
C ILE A 59 11.68 -3.64 -2.25
N GLU A 60 12.74 -2.84 -2.11
CA GLU A 60 13.88 -3.19 -1.26
C GLU A 60 13.45 -3.48 0.19
N ASN A 61 13.98 -4.55 0.78
CA ASN A 61 13.71 -4.83 2.18
C ASN A 61 14.29 -3.69 3.06
N PRO A 62 13.65 -3.37 4.19
CA PRO A 62 14.17 -2.36 5.12
C PRO A 62 15.60 -2.70 5.57
N THR A 63 16.47 -1.68 5.61
CA THR A 63 17.84 -1.84 6.13
C THR A 63 17.83 -2.03 7.65
N ALA A 64 18.98 -2.42 8.22
CA ALA A 64 19.13 -2.50 9.67
C ALA A 64 18.81 -1.15 10.35
N ASP A 65 19.22 -0.04 9.75
CA ASP A 65 18.94 1.31 10.26
C ASP A 65 17.44 1.65 10.18
N ASN A 66 16.76 1.23 9.12
CA ASN A 66 15.31 1.41 9.01
C ASN A 66 14.57 0.66 10.12
N ILE A 67 15.00 -0.57 10.42
CA ILE A 67 14.41 -1.42 11.46
C ILE A 67 14.73 -0.86 12.84
N ALA A 68 15.96 -0.39 13.06
CA ALA A 68 16.36 0.25 14.32
C ALA A 68 15.47 1.48 14.61
N TYR A 69 15.33 2.39 13.64
CA TYR A 69 14.46 3.56 13.79
C TYR A 69 12.99 3.17 14.01
N PHE A 70 12.49 2.16 13.29
CA PHE A 70 11.14 1.64 13.53
C PHE A 70 10.95 1.15 14.97
N ASN A 71 11.91 0.38 15.50
CA ASN A 71 11.87 -0.15 16.85
C ASN A 71 12.01 0.94 17.92
N GLU A 72 12.75 2.02 17.67
CA GLU A 72 12.81 3.18 18.57
C GLU A 72 11.44 3.83 18.77
N ILE A 73 10.66 3.96 17.69
CA ILE A 73 9.35 4.63 17.72
C ILE A 73 8.23 3.69 18.22
N ILE A 74 8.24 2.45 17.75
CA ILE A 74 7.13 1.50 17.96
C ILE A 74 7.36 0.59 19.16
N GLY A 75 8.63 0.26 19.45
CA GLY A 75 9.05 -0.74 20.42
C GLY A 75 9.21 -2.12 19.80
N ASP A 76 9.98 -2.98 20.48
CA ASP A 76 10.30 -4.33 20.01
C ASP A 76 9.16 -5.35 20.24
N ARG A 77 8.23 -5.05 21.14
CA ARG A 77 7.11 -5.95 21.46
C ARG A 77 6.02 -5.87 20.40
N TYR A 78 5.82 -6.95 19.65
CA TYR A 78 4.69 -7.12 18.75
C TYR A 78 3.50 -7.77 19.46
N VAL A 79 2.31 -7.21 19.25
CA VAL A 79 1.04 -7.82 19.67
C VAL A 79 0.15 -7.95 18.45
N HIS A 80 -0.27 -9.17 18.14
CA HIS A 80 -1.16 -9.41 17.01
C HIS A 80 -2.60 -8.99 17.37
N GLY A 81 -2.99 -7.81 16.93
CA GLY A 81 -4.35 -7.31 17.11
C GLY A 81 -4.58 -5.96 16.43
N PRO A 82 -5.82 -5.64 16.03
CA PRO A 82 -6.14 -4.41 15.29
C PRO A 82 -5.81 -3.15 16.10
N GLY A 83 -6.04 -3.15 17.42
CA GLY A 83 -5.70 -2.02 18.29
C GLY A 83 -4.20 -1.69 18.29
N PHE A 84 -3.34 -2.70 18.42
CA PHE A 84 -1.88 -2.52 18.38
C PHE A 84 -1.43 -1.93 17.04
N ILE A 85 -1.96 -2.45 15.92
CA ILE A 85 -1.61 -1.99 14.58
C ILE A 85 -2.04 -0.54 14.37
N ALA A 86 -3.27 -0.19 14.78
CA ALA A 86 -3.79 1.18 14.66
C ALA A 86 -2.97 2.20 15.48
N ASP A 87 -2.54 1.81 16.70
CA ASP A 87 -1.70 2.63 17.57
C ASP A 87 -0.28 2.75 17.04
N ALA A 88 0.28 1.68 16.48
CA ALA A 88 1.59 1.70 15.83
C ALA A 88 1.56 2.61 14.59
N LEU A 89 0.54 2.50 13.73
CA LEU A 89 0.36 3.40 12.60
C LEU A 89 0.24 4.87 13.03
N LYS A 90 -0.46 5.15 14.14
CA LYS A 90 -0.59 6.52 14.65
C LYS A 90 0.77 7.14 14.99
N ARG A 91 1.65 6.35 15.61
CA ARG A 91 2.99 6.80 16.00
C ARG A 91 3.94 6.88 14.81
N TRP A 92 3.86 5.89 13.92
CA TRP A 92 4.76 5.74 12.77
C TRP A 92 4.46 6.72 11.63
N LEU A 93 3.18 6.93 11.34
CA LEU A 93 2.69 7.73 10.22
C LEU A 93 1.64 8.75 10.73
N PRO A 94 2.06 9.73 11.56
CA PRO A 94 1.14 10.60 12.31
C PRO A 94 0.31 11.54 11.45
N ARG A 95 0.67 11.73 10.18
CA ARG A 95 -0.05 12.61 9.24
C ARG A 95 -1.17 11.89 8.48
N ILE A 96 -1.29 10.57 8.60
CA ILE A 96 -2.42 9.84 8.00
C ILE A 96 -3.69 10.20 8.77
N ARG A 97 -4.72 10.59 8.02
CA ARG A 97 -6.04 10.90 8.54
C ARG A 97 -6.67 9.69 9.23
N ASP A 98 -7.50 9.93 10.25
CA ASP A 98 -8.02 8.86 11.11
C ASP A 98 -8.79 7.77 10.37
N TYR A 99 -9.61 8.14 9.38
CA TYR A 99 -10.37 7.17 8.59
C TYR A 99 -9.47 6.27 7.74
N GLU A 100 -8.49 6.86 7.06
CA GLU A 100 -7.49 6.14 6.27
C GLU A 100 -6.63 5.24 7.16
N ARG A 101 -6.20 5.76 8.32
CA ARG A 101 -5.41 5.01 9.29
C ARG A 101 -6.14 3.79 9.82
N ALA A 102 -7.43 3.91 10.16
CA ALA A 102 -8.25 2.78 10.57
C ALA A 102 -8.36 1.73 9.45
N SER A 103 -8.65 2.19 8.23
CA SER A 103 -8.74 1.28 7.07
C SER A 103 -7.44 0.55 6.76
N MET A 104 -6.29 1.23 6.91
CA MET A 104 -4.99 0.61 6.73
C MET A 104 -4.67 -0.39 7.84
N ALA A 105 -5.04 -0.07 9.09
CA ALA A 105 -4.89 -0.99 10.21
C ALA A 105 -5.64 -2.30 9.97
N ASP A 106 -6.88 -2.22 9.46
CA ASP A 106 -7.68 -3.38 9.07
C ASP A 106 -7.00 -4.19 7.95
N GLY A 107 -6.54 -3.53 6.88
CA GLY A 107 -5.87 -4.21 5.77
C GLY A 107 -4.55 -4.90 6.16
N ILE A 108 -3.76 -4.27 7.03
CA ILE A 108 -2.54 -4.88 7.60
C ILE A 108 -2.93 -6.07 8.48
N PHE A 109 -3.94 -5.91 9.34
CA PHE A 109 -4.39 -6.98 10.22
C PHE A 109 -4.86 -8.20 9.42
N ASP A 110 -5.71 -7.99 8.41
CA ASP A 110 -6.22 -9.05 7.54
C ASP A 110 -5.09 -9.79 6.79
N THR A 111 -4.11 -9.04 6.29
CA THR A 111 -2.90 -9.60 5.67
C THR A 111 -2.15 -10.52 6.62
N LEU A 112 -1.92 -10.07 7.86
CA LEU A 112 -1.19 -10.85 8.86
C LEU A 112 -2.02 -12.02 9.38
N GLU A 113 -3.34 -11.88 9.43
CA GLU A 113 -4.27 -12.95 9.80
C GLU A 113 -4.26 -14.09 8.78
N VAL A 114 -4.12 -13.79 7.48
CA VAL A 114 -3.89 -14.82 6.45
C VAL A 114 -2.63 -15.63 6.76
N LEU A 115 -1.52 -14.97 7.09
CA LEU A 115 -0.28 -15.67 7.45
C LEU A 115 -0.44 -16.49 8.74
N ARG A 116 -1.14 -15.96 9.75
CA ARG A 116 -1.41 -16.67 11.00
C ARG A 116 -2.23 -17.93 10.76
N ARG A 117 -3.27 -17.86 9.91
CA ARG A 117 -4.11 -19.00 9.51
C ARG A 117 -3.35 -20.06 8.72
N GLN A 118 -2.30 -19.66 7.99
CA GLN A 118 -1.36 -20.59 7.35
C GLN A 118 -0.35 -21.22 8.32
N GLY A 119 -0.49 -20.98 9.64
CA GLY A 119 0.37 -21.55 10.66
C GLY A 119 1.71 -20.84 10.85
N LYS A 120 1.86 -19.59 10.35
CA LYS A 120 3.07 -18.81 10.62
C LYS A 120 3.12 -18.36 12.07
N ASN A 121 4.31 -18.42 12.66
CA ASN A 121 4.53 -18.04 14.06
C ASN A 121 4.56 -16.52 14.24
N ILE A 122 4.55 -16.08 15.51
CA ILE A 122 4.50 -14.66 15.88
C ILE A 122 5.68 -13.85 15.34
N GLU A 123 6.87 -14.45 15.22
CA GLU A 123 8.06 -13.76 14.69
C GLU A 123 7.94 -13.48 13.19
N ILE A 124 7.38 -14.42 12.42
CA ILE A 124 7.10 -14.20 11.00
C ILE A 124 6.05 -13.10 10.84
N LEU A 125 5.02 -13.05 11.70
CA LEU A 125 4.03 -11.98 11.68
C LEU A 125 4.66 -10.63 12.01
N LYS A 126 5.50 -10.56 13.06
CA LYS A 126 6.26 -9.37 13.43
C LYS A 126 7.13 -8.87 12.27
N ASN A 127 7.90 -9.75 11.64
CA ASN A 127 8.77 -9.38 10.52
C ASN A 127 7.98 -8.86 9.31
N ASN A 128 6.83 -9.47 8.99
CA ASN A 128 5.96 -8.97 7.92
C ASN A 128 5.33 -7.63 8.29
N PHE A 129 4.89 -7.46 9.53
CA PHE A 129 4.38 -6.20 10.05
C PHE A 129 5.42 -5.08 9.94
N THR A 130 6.62 -5.29 10.48
CA THR A 130 7.74 -4.33 10.38
C THR A 130 8.03 -3.99 8.92
N ARG A 131 8.11 -5.00 8.04
CA ARG A 131 8.36 -4.76 6.61
C ARG A 131 7.29 -3.91 5.95
N ILE A 132 6.00 -4.22 6.17
CA ILE A 132 4.89 -3.43 5.64
C ILE A 132 4.99 -1.99 6.15
N MET A 133 5.15 -1.81 7.47
CA MET A 133 5.24 -0.49 8.09
C MET A 133 6.41 0.33 7.56
N CYS A 134 7.59 -0.28 7.42
CA CYS A 134 8.76 0.38 6.83
C CYS A 134 8.51 0.75 5.37
N TRP A 135 7.91 -0.12 4.54
CA TRP A 135 7.60 0.24 3.15
C TRP A 135 6.61 1.40 3.04
N LEU A 136 5.57 1.42 3.87
CA LEU A 136 4.63 2.54 3.93
C LEU A 136 5.34 3.87 4.21
N TYR A 137 6.37 3.85 5.06
CA TYR A 137 7.11 5.04 5.47
C TYR A 137 8.28 5.40 4.53
N TYR A 138 9.08 4.46 4.08
CA TYR A 138 10.28 4.75 3.28
C TYR A 138 10.01 4.79 1.78
N ASN A 139 9.02 4.03 1.31
CA ASN A 139 8.73 3.90 -0.13
C ASN A 139 7.46 4.64 -0.53
N PHE A 140 6.49 4.79 0.38
CA PHE A 140 5.16 5.33 0.05
C PHE A 140 4.73 6.56 0.86
N TYR A 141 5.63 7.20 1.61
CA TYR A 141 5.28 8.33 2.49
C TYR A 141 4.43 9.42 1.81
N ASN A 142 4.85 9.84 0.60
CA ASN A 142 4.15 10.88 -0.16
C ASN A 142 2.76 10.45 -0.61
N ILE A 143 2.55 9.14 -0.82
CA ILE A 143 1.23 8.57 -1.11
C ILE A 143 0.38 8.56 0.16
N MET A 144 0.99 8.25 1.32
CA MET A 144 0.30 8.19 2.61
C MET A 144 -0.36 9.52 2.97
N GLU A 145 0.34 10.63 2.71
CA GLU A 145 -0.18 11.99 2.94
C GLU A 145 -1.32 12.38 1.99
N ARG A 146 -1.47 11.67 0.88
CA ARG A 146 -2.46 11.96 -0.17
C ARG A 146 -3.59 10.93 -0.23
N LEU A 147 -3.62 9.93 0.67
CA LEU A 147 -4.68 8.93 0.67
C LEU A 147 -6.05 9.60 0.75
N GLY A 148 -6.97 9.18 -0.12
CA GLY A 148 -8.33 9.73 -0.24
C GLY A 148 -8.43 11.19 -0.69
N SER A 149 -7.38 11.77 -1.29
CA SER A 149 -7.45 13.02 -2.05
C SER A 149 -8.34 12.88 -3.29
N GLU A 150 -8.73 14.02 -3.88
CA GLU A 150 -9.43 14.03 -5.16
C GLU A 150 -8.54 13.55 -6.31
N ASP A 151 -7.27 13.99 -6.32
CA ASP A 151 -6.27 13.54 -7.28
C ASP A 151 -5.51 12.34 -6.70
N ILE A 152 -5.97 11.13 -7.07
CA ILE A 152 -5.48 9.87 -6.53
C ILE A 152 -4.07 9.55 -7.06
N PRO A 153 -3.07 9.35 -6.19
CA PRO A 153 -1.72 8.94 -6.60
C PRO A 153 -1.72 7.66 -7.44
N LYS A 154 -0.72 7.53 -8.31
CA LYS A 154 -0.59 6.39 -9.23
C LYS A 154 0.60 5.53 -8.83
N ILE A 155 0.41 4.23 -8.66
CA ILE A 155 1.48 3.30 -8.34
C ILE A 155 1.63 2.33 -9.50
N ILE A 156 2.84 2.27 -10.06
CA ILE A 156 3.20 1.23 -11.02
C ILE A 156 4.23 0.32 -10.40
N PHE A 157 3.99 -0.99 -10.50
CA PHE A 157 4.95 -2.02 -10.16
C PHE A 157 5.29 -2.81 -11.42
N TRP A 158 6.56 -2.84 -11.78
CA TRP A 158 7.08 -3.63 -12.90
C TRP A 158 7.69 -4.94 -12.41
N GLY A 159 7.31 -6.06 -13.03
CA GLY A 159 7.91 -7.36 -12.76
C GLY A 159 7.03 -8.29 -11.91
N ASN A 160 7.69 -9.24 -11.24
CA ASN A 160 7.02 -10.26 -10.45
C ASN A 160 6.86 -9.78 -9.00
N VAL A 161 5.61 -9.67 -8.56
CA VAL A 161 5.28 -9.24 -7.20
C VAL A 161 5.26 -10.44 -6.24
N ASN A 162 5.99 -10.34 -5.14
CA ASN A 162 5.93 -11.34 -4.07
C ASN A 162 4.72 -11.11 -3.14
N PHE A 163 4.45 -12.06 -2.25
CA PHE A 163 3.27 -11.98 -1.37
C PHE A 163 3.23 -10.69 -0.53
N SER A 164 4.36 -10.29 0.05
CA SER A 164 4.40 -9.14 0.95
C SER A 164 4.27 -7.84 0.18
N GLU A 165 4.93 -7.72 -0.97
CA GLU A 165 4.77 -6.55 -1.86
C GLU A 165 3.32 -6.44 -2.32
N LEU A 166 2.73 -7.54 -2.78
CA LEU A 166 1.33 -7.56 -3.22
C LEU A 166 0.39 -7.19 -2.08
N SER A 167 0.67 -7.64 -0.86
CA SER A 167 -0.13 -7.30 0.31
C SER A 167 -0.04 -5.82 0.64
N THR A 168 1.17 -5.25 0.65
CA THR A 168 1.37 -3.81 0.86
C THR A 168 0.68 -3.00 -0.21
N LEU A 169 0.84 -3.36 -1.48
CA LEU A 169 0.19 -2.65 -2.59
C LEU A 169 -1.34 -2.77 -2.53
N ASN A 170 -1.90 -3.88 -2.01
CA ASN A 170 -3.34 -4.03 -1.82
C ASN A 170 -3.90 -3.23 -0.63
N ILE A 171 -3.06 -2.83 0.32
CA ILE A 171 -3.46 -1.97 1.44
C ILE A 171 -3.63 -0.50 0.98
N LEU A 172 -2.98 -0.13 -0.14
CA LEU A 172 -2.96 1.21 -0.73
C LEU A 172 -4.07 1.44 -1.76
#